data_AF-A0A2G9MW05-F1
#
_entry.id   AF-A0A2G9MW05-F1
#
_cell.length_a   1.000
_cell.length_b   1.000
_cell.length_c   1.000
_cell.angle_alpha   90.00
_cell.angle_beta   90.00
_cell.angle_gamma   90.00
#
_symmetry.space_group_name_H-M   'P 1'
#
loop_
_entity.id
_entity.type
_entity.pdbx_description
1 polymer ?
#
loop_
_entity_poly.entity_id
_entity_poly.type
_entity_poly.pdbx_seq_one_letter_code
_entity_poly.pdbx_strand_id
1 'polypeptide(L)'
;MIIVLGLPGSGKSTVLSLLQDKSCKRLNYGSLMFEIAQKEFGISSRDEIRKLTAEKQKKVQAKVGEMLANEKGKVLLDTHCSVSTPSGYLPGLPN
;
A
#
# COMPACT_ATOMS: atom_id res chain seq x y z
N MET A 1 1.05 15.10 -0.66
CA MET A 1 1.38 13.70 -0.33
C MET A 1 2.79 13.42 -0.83
N ILE A 2 3.58 12.67 -0.06
CA ILE A 2 4.93 12.21 -0.42
C ILE A 2 4.87 10.68 -0.45
N ILE A 3 5.28 10.08 -1.56
CA ILE A 3 5.32 8.63 -1.72
C ILE A 3 6.74 8.16 -1.50
N VAL A 4 6.91 7.20 -0.59
CA VAL A 4 8.20 6.61 -0.26
C VAL A 4 8.22 5.20 -0.84
N LEU A 5 9.09 5.04 -1.84
CA LEU A 5 9.24 3.81 -2.60
C LEU A 5 10.53 3.09 -2.24
N GLY A 6 10.50 1.76 -2.30
CA GLY A 6 11.72 0.97 -2.22
C GLY A 6 11.48 -0.53 -2.13
N LEU A 7 12.54 -1.27 -2.43
CA LEU A 7 12.53 -2.72 -2.43
C LEU A 7 12.33 -3.28 -1.01
N PRO A 8 11.76 -4.48 -0.86
CA PRO A 8 11.80 -5.21 0.40
C PRO A 8 13.24 -5.25 0.95
N GLY A 9 13.43 -4.98 2.25
CA GLY A 9 14.75 -4.95 2.88
C GLY A 9 15.55 -3.64 2.74
N SER A 10 15.07 -2.64 1.97
CA SER A 10 15.81 -1.38 1.76
C SER A 10 15.84 -0.41 2.95
N GLY A 11 15.38 -0.82 4.13
CA GLY A 11 15.41 0.02 5.35
C GLY A 11 14.39 1.17 5.41
N LYS A 12 13.42 1.26 4.50
CA LYS A 12 12.39 2.34 4.49
C LYS A 12 11.72 2.56 5.83
N SER A 13 11.21 1.48 6.43
CA SER A 13 10.49 1.56 7.70
C SER A 13 11.40 2.08 8.81
N THR A 14 12.70 1.73 8.77
CA THR A 14 13.71 2.26 9.70
C THR A 14 13.90 3.76 9.50
N VAL A 15 14.14 4.23 8.28
CA VAL A 15 14.30 5.66 7.99
C VAL A 15 13.03 6.44 8.35
N LEU A 16 11.86 5.91 8.02
CA LEU A 16 10.57 6.52 8.34
C LEU A 16 10.28 6.53 9.85
N SER A 17 10.79 5.56 10.62
CA SER A 17 10.65 5.56 12.08
C SER A 17 11.46 6.65 12.76
N LEU A 18 12.60 7.05 12.16
CA LEU A 18 13.47 8.11 12.67
C LEU A 18 12.91 9.51 12.38
N LEU A 19 12.00 9.63 11.42
CA LEU A 19 11.22 10.86 11.22
C LEU A 19 10.25 11.05 12.40
N GLN A 20 10.64 11.93 13.33
CA GLN A 20 9.84 12.32 14.50
C GLN A 20 8.83 13.44 14.21
N ASP A 21 8.74 13.89 12.97
CA ASP A 21 7.84 14.99 12.59
C ASP A 21 6.36 14.56 12.69
N LYS A 22 5.72 14.96 13.80
CA LYS A 22 4.30 14.72 14.07
C LYS A 22 3.36 15.49 13.13
N SER A 23 3.88 16.43 12.32
CA SER A 23 3.06 17.17 11.34
C SER A 23 2.71 16.33 10.11
N CYS A 24 3.30 15.13 9.97
CA CYS A 24 3.05 14.25 8.84
C CYS A 24 2.38 12.94 9.25
N LYS A 25 1.23 12.64 8.63
CA LYS A 25 0.52 11.37 8.79
C LYS A 25 1.24 10.28 7.98
N ARG A 26 1.66 9.20 8.65
CA ARG A 26 2.27 8.04 7.98
C ARG A 26 1.20 7.00 7.67
N LEU A 27 1.13 6.59 6.42
CA LEU A 27 0.26 5.53 5.92
C LEU A 27 1.09 4.46 5.21
N ASN A 28 0.70 3.20 5.35
CA ASN A 28 1.32 2.08 4.60
C ASN A 28 0.29 1.53 3.62
N TYR A 29 0.61 1.58 2.32
CA TYR A 29 -0.30 1.21 1.25
C TYR A 29 -0.73 -0.27 1.35
N GLY A 30 0.21 -1.17 1.67
CA GLY A 30 -0.08 -2.60 1.85
C GLY A 30 -1.02 -2.89 3.01
N SER A 31 -0.93 -2.13 4.12
CA SER A 31 -1.89 -2.20 5.22
C SER A 31 -3.30 -1.79 4.77
N LEU A 32 -3.43 -0.66 4.05
CA LEU A 32 -4.71 -0.19 3.55
C LEU A 32 -5.34 -1.19 2.57
N MET A 33 -4.54 -1.75 1.65
CA MET A 33 -5.00 -2.80 0.75
C MET A 33 -5.52 -4.02 1.53
N PHE A 34 -4.83 -4.43 2.59
CA PHE A 34 -5.24 -5.56 3.41
C PHE A 34 -6.56 -5.30 4.13
N GLU A 35 -6.73 -4.14 4.75
CA GLU A 35 -7.99 -3.78 5.43
C GLU A 35 -9.19 -3.81 4.48
N ILE A 36 -9.01 -3.30 3.26
CA ILE A 36 -10.07 -3.30 2.24
C ILE A 36 -10.33 -4.73 1.75
N ALA A 37 -9.29 -5.48 1.42
CA ALA A 37 -9.43 -6.83 0.89
C ALA A 37 -10.00 -7.80 1.94
N GLN A 38 -9.68 -7.62 3.22
CA GLN A 38 -10.29 -8.38 4.31
C GLN A 38 -11.80 -8.13 4.38
N LYS A 39 -12.23 -6.86 4.28
CA LYS A 39 -13.65 -6.49 4.28
C LYS A 39 -14.40 -6.98 3.03
N GLU A 40 -13.79 -6.90 1.85
CA GLU A 40 -14.45 -7.21 0.58
C GLU A 40 -14.44 -8.69 0.23
N PHE A 41 -13.39 -9.41 0.63
CA PHE A 41 -13.11 -10.77 0.16
C PHE A 41 -12.84 -11.78 1.28
N GLY A 42 -12.84 -11.36 2.55
CA GLY A 42 -12.66 -12.26 3.69
C GLY A 42 -11.26 -12.86 3.81
N ILE A 43 -10.23 -12.22 3.24
CA ILE A 43 -8.86 -12.73 3.32
C ILE A 43 -8.30 -12.62 4.74
N SER A 44 -7.41 -13.55 5.09
CA SER A 44 -6.84 -13.63 6.45
C SER A 44 -5.43 -13.06 6.54
N SER A 45 -4.73 -12.91 5.41
CA SER A 45 -3.34 -12.45 5.37
C SER A 45 -3.03 -11.54 4.17
N ARG A 46 -1.94 -10.76 4.28
CA ARG A 46 -1.45 -9.91 3.18
C ARG A 46 -0.99 -10.72 1.96
N ASP A 47 -0.46 -11.91 2.17
CA ASP A 47 0.02 -12.76 1.08
C ASP A 47 -1.12 -13.30 0.21
N GLU A 48 -2.33 -13.44 0.76
CA GLU A 48 -3.52 -13.79 -0.03
C GLU A 48 -3.89 -12.70 -1.04
N ILE A 49 -3.58 -11.42 -0.76
CA ILE A 49 -3.80 -10.32 -1.72
C ILE A 49 -3.07 -10.61 -3.04
N ARG A 50 -1.85 -11.16 -2.96
CA ARG A 50 -1.00 -11.47 -4.13
C ARG A 50 -1.58 -12.60 -4.97
N LYS A 51 -2.47 -13.42 -4.40
CA LYS A 51 -3.14 -14.55 -5.06
C LYS A 51 -4.51 -14.17 -5.63
N LEU A 52 -5.04 -12.98 -5.32
CA LEU A 52 -6.28 -12.48 -5.91
C LEU A 52 -6.13 -12.31 -7.42
N THR A 53 -7.24 -12.36 -8.16
CA THR A 53 -7.23 -12.04 -9.60
C THR A 53 -6.82 -10.58 -9.81
N ALA A 54 -6.22 -10.27 -10.97
CA ALA A 54 -5.79 -8.92 -11.30
C ALA A 54 -6.93 -7.88 -11.18
N GLU A 55 -8.16 -8.27 -11.55
CA GLU A 55 -9.36 -7.44 -11.39
C GLU A 55 -9.65 -7.11 -9.92
N LYS A 56 -9.60 -8.12 -9.02
CA LYS A 56 -9.81 -7.91 -7.58
C LYS A 56 -8.69 -7.06 -6.97
N GLN A 57 -7.44 -7.28 -7.39
CA GLN A 57 -6.31 -6.46 -6.95
C GLN A 57 -6.51 -4.98 -7.38
N LYS A 58 -6.89 -4.73 -8.63
CA LYS A 58 -7.22 -3.38 -9.13
C LYS A 58 -8.38 -2.74 -8.37
N LYS A 59 -9.45 -3.50 -8.07
CA LYS A 59 -10.58 -2.99 -7.26
C LYS A 59 -10.11 -2.51 -5.89
N VAL A 60 -9.22 -3.25 -5.23
CA VAL A 60 -8.65 -2.86 -3.93
C VAL A 60 -7.76 -1.62 -4.09
N GLN A 61 -6.89 -1.58 -5.10
CA GLN A 61 -6.01 -0.44 -5.36
C GLN A 61 -6.79 0.86 -5.63
N ALA A 62 -7.88 0.78 -6.40
CA ALA A 62 -8.77 1.92 -6.67
C ALA A 62 -9.38 2.47 -5.38
N LYS A 63 -9.89 1.60 -4.50
CA LYS A 63 -10.44 2.01 -3.20
C LYS A 63 -9.40 2.63 -2.27
N VAL A 64 -8.15 2.14 -2.29
CA VAL A 64 -7.06 2.81 -1.57
C VAL A 64 -6.84 4.22 -2.14
N GLY A 65 -6.87 4.38 -3.47
CA GLY A 65 -6.78 5.68 -4.13
C GLY A 65 -7.88 6.65 -3.68
N GLU A 66 -9.13 6.19 -3.63
CA GLU A 66 -10.27 6.97 -3.13
C GLU A 66 -10.10 7.39 -1.65
N MET A 67 -9.60 6.50 -0.79
CA MET A 67 -9.31 6.82 0.61
C MET A 67 -8.21 7.88 0.70
N LEU A 68 -7.12 7.70 -0.04
CA LEU A 68 -5.98 8.61 -0.06
C LEU A 68 -6.33 9.99 -0.64
N ALA A 69 -7.27 10.07 -1.58
CA ALA A 69 -7.76 11.34 -2.14
C ALA A 69 -8.49 12.20 -1.11
N ASN A 70 -9.08 11.57 -0.08
CA ASN A 70 -9.78 12.26 1.00
C ASN A 70 -8.88 12.66 2.17
N GLU A 71 -7.59 12.26 2.15
CA GLU A 71 -6.65 12.60 3.20
C GLU A 71 -6.24 14.08 3.15
N LYS A 72 -6.16 14.71 4.32
CA LYS A 72 -5.78 16.13 4.47
C LYS A 72 -4.41 16.26 5.12
N GLY A 73 -3.70 17.34 4.78
CA GLY A 73 -2.39 17.65 5.33
C GLY A 73 -1.23 16.91 4.67
N LYS A 74 -0.09 16.84 5.36
CA LYS A 74 1.10 16.13 4.88
C LYS A 74 0.94 14.64 5.16
N VAL A 75 0.97 13.84 4.10
CA VAL A 75 0.91 12.37 4.17
C VAL A 75 2.20 11.80 3.59
N LEU A 76 2.84 10.90 4.35
CA LEU A 76 3.90 10.01 3.90
C LEU A 76 3.29 8.63 3.64
N LEU A 77 3.28 8.22 2.38
CA LEU A 77 2.75 6.93 1.95
C LEU A 77 3.90 5.96 1.65
N ASP A 78 4.06 4.94 2.49
CA ASP A 78 5.03 3.85 2.30
C ASP A 78 4.43 2.76 1.42
N THR A 79 5.09 2.47 0.30
CA THR A 79 4.69 1.40 -0.64
C THR A 79 5.88 0.78 -1.36
N HIS A 80 5.67 -0.38 -1.98
CA HIS A 80 6.65 -1.03 -2.84
C HIS A 80 6.49 -0.57 -4.28
N CYS A 81 7.59 -0.42 -5.05
CA CYS A 81 7.50 -0.10 -6.49
C CYS A 81 6.74 -1.19 -7.25
N SER A 82 7.05 -2.44 -6.95
CA SER A 82 6.48 -3.62 -7.58
C SER A 82 6.28 -4.71 -6.55
N VAL A 83 5.11 -5.33 -6.56
CA VAL A 83 4.79 -6.51 -5.76
C VAL A 83 4.91 -7.72 -6.65
N SER A 84 5.80 -8.64 -6.32
CA SER A 84 5.86 -9.93 -7.02
C SER A 84 4.60 -10.72 -6.71
N THR A 85 3.88 -11.18 -7.73
CA THR A 85 2.71 -12.05 -7.63
C THR A 85 2.97 -13.32 -8.46
N PRO A 86 2.17 -14.39 -8.30
CA PRO A 86 2.27 -15.56 -9.16
C PRO A 86 2.05 -15.27 -10.65
N SER A 87 1.38 -14.15 -10.98
CA SER A 87 1.08 -13.72 -12.35
C SER A 87 2.09 -12.70 -12.93
N GLY A 88 3.16 -12.37 -12.20
CA GLY A 88 4.18 -11.42 -12.61
C GLY A 88 4.39 -10.29 -11.60
N TYR A 89 4.83 -9.12 -12.06
CA TYR A 89 5.00 -7.96 -11.18
C TYR A 89 3.78 -7.05 -11.25
N LEU A 90 3.08 -6.90 -10.13
CA LEU A 90 2.03 -5.90 -9.97
C LEU A 90 2.66 -4.54 -9.61
N PRO A 91 2.37 -3.46 -10.34
CA PRO A 91 2.78 -2.12 -9.94
C PRO A 91 2.15 -1.74 -8.60
N GLY A 92 2.94 -1.20 -7.67
CA GLY A 92 2.42 -0.75 -6.37
C GLY A 92 1.51 0.48 -6.46
N LEU A 93 1.63 1.24 -7.55
CA LEU A 93 0.79 2.39 -7.89
C LEU A 93 0.38 2.25 -9.37
N PRO A 94 -0.77 1.63 -9.65
CA PRO A 94 -1.29 1.50 -11.01
C PRO A 94 -1.94 2.81 -11.49
N ASN A 95 -2.14 2.92 -12.80
CA ASN A 95 -2.95 3.98 -13.43
C ASN A 95 -4.44 3.81 -13.13
#